data_AF-C7ZM47-F1
#
_entry.id   AF-C7ZM47-F1
#
_cell.length_a   1.000
_cell.length_b   1.000
_cell.length_c   1.000
_cell.angle_alpha   90.00
_cell.angle_beta   90.00
_cell.angle_gamma   90.00
#
_symmetry.space_group_name_H-M   'P 1'
#
loop_
_entity.id
_entity.type
_entity.pdbx_description
1 polymer ?
#
loop_
_entity_poly.entity_id
_entity_poly.type
_entity_poly.pdbx_seq_one_letter_code
_entity_poly.pdbx_strand_id
1 'polypeptide(L)' 'EIKYLIKYFITYILKTKFFLAFYTIYKAIIIKRNIKGAFKGANLIPLNLETIVLKLNI' A
#
# COMPACT_ATOMS: atom_id res chain seq x y z
N GLU A 1 32.52 2.23 6.17
CA GLU A 1 31.70 2.19 7.41
C GLU A 1 30.29 2.76 7.23
N ILE A 2 30.14 4.02 6.80
CA ILE A 2 28.83 4.68 6.56
C ILE A 2 27.90 3.89 5.63
N LYS A 3 28.43 3.31 4.52
CA LYS A 3 27.64 2.48 3.60
C LYS A 3 27.02 1.25 4.27
N TYR A 4 27.74 0.63 5.19
CA TYR A 4 27.24 -0.53 5.95
C TYR A 4 26.20 -0.10 6.97
N LEU A 5 26.41 1.04 7.64
CA LEU A 5 25.42 1.63 8.54
C LEU A 5 24.13 2.01 7.81
N ILE A 6 24.20 2.64 6.62
CA ILE A 6 23.03 2.95 5.79
C ILE A 6 22.29 1.68 5.36
N LYS A 7 23.02 0.66 4.88
CA LYS A 7 22.42 -0.62 4.50
C LYS A 7 21.73 -1.28 5.69
N TYR A 8 22.38 -1.27 6.85
CA TYR A 8 21.80 -1.76 8.09
C TYR A 8 20.56 -0.95 8.45
N PHE A 9 20.60 0.38 8.40
CA PHE A 9 19.48 1.27 8.70
C PHE A 9 18.30 1.13 7.74
N ILE A 10 18.53 0.82 6.47
CA ILE A 10 17.48 0.51 5.47
C ILE A 10 16.85 -0.85 5.78
N THR A 11 17.68 -1.85 6.09
CA THR A 11 17.22 -3.20 6.48
C THR A 11 16.47 -3.17 7.83
N TYR A 12 16.90 -2.25 8.69
CA TYR A 12 16.43 -2.03 10.05
C TYR A 12 15.64 -0.72 10.15
N ILE A 13 14.98 -0.26 9.07
CA ILE A 13 13.89 0.69 9.22
C ILE A 13 12.97 -0.01 10.20
N LEU A 14 12.95 0.48 11.44
CA LEU A 14 12.27 -0.16 12.55
C LEU A 14 10.89 -0.54 12.06
N LYS A 15 10.55 -1.82 12.20
CA LYS A 15 9.29 -2.40 11.73
C LYS A 15 8.13 -1.45 12.07
N THR A 16 8.14 -0.87 13.25
CA THR A 16 7.17 0.14 13.70
C THR A 16 7.11 1.40 12.81
N LYS A 17 8.24 1.99 12.41
CA LYS A 17 8.29 3.17 11.53
C LYS A 17 7.85 2.85 10.10
N PHE A 18 8.32 1.72 9.54
CA PHE A 18 7.91 1.30 8.19
C PHE A 18 6.42 0.98 8.15
N PHE A 19 5.94 0.13 9.07
CA PHE A 19 4.55 -0.28 9.09
C PHE A 19 3.61 0.89 9.37
N LEU A 20 3.98 1.85 10.23
CA LEU A 20 3.18 3.04 10.46
C LEU A 20 3.09 3.94 9.22
N ALA A 21 4.22 4.20 8.57
CA ALA A 21 4.25 5.00 7.34
C ALA A 21 3.48 4.31 6.21
N PHE A 22 3.71 3.00 6.02
CA PHE A 22 3.00 2.17 5.06
C PHE A 22 1.49 2.16 5.32
N TYR A 23 1.07 1.94 6.57
CA TYR A 23 -0.35 1.88 6.93
C TYR A 23 -1.06 3.21 6.72
N THR A 24 -0.41 4.32 7.06
CA THR A 24 -0.93 5.68 6.85
C THR A 24 -1.14 5.94 5.36
N ILE A 25 -0.14 5.63 4.54
CA ILE A 25 -0.24 5.77 3.09
C ILE A 25 -1.30 4.82 2.55
N TYR A 26 -1.27 3.54 2.90
CA TYR A 26 -2.25 2.52 2.50
C TYR A 26 -3.69 3.01 2.70
N LYS A 27 -4.03 3.54 3.88
CA LYS A 27 -5.36 4.13 4.14
C LYS A 27 -5.69 5.32 3.24
N ALA A 28 -4.72 6.16 2.91
CA ALA A 28 -4.92 7.33 2.05
C ALA A 28 -5.13 6.95 0.57
N ILE A 29 -4.45 5.89 0.08
CA ILE A 29 -4.54 5.47 -1.33
C ILE A 29 -5.62 4.42 -1.59
N ILE A 30 -5.96 3.56 -0.64
CA ILE A 30 -6.95 2.49 -0.81
C ILE A 30 -8.35 3.07 -0.57
N ILE A 31 -8.81 3.91 -1.50
CA ILE A 31 -10.16 4.50 -1.54
C ILE A 31 -10.89 4.08 -2.82
N LYS A 32 -12.23 4.06 -2.81
CA LYS A 32 -13.07 3.60 -3.95
C LYS A 32 -12.65 4.21 -5.29
N ARG A 33 -12.31 5.51 -5.31
CA ARG A 33 -11.84 6.23 -6.50
C ARG A 33 -10.53 5.67 -7.06
N ASN A 34 -9.55 5.44 -6.20
CA ASN A 34 -8.22 5.00 -6.60
C ASN A 34 -8.22 3.52 -6.99
N ILE A 35 -9.03 2.70 -6.32
CA ILE A 35 -9.19 1.26 -6.62
C ILE A 35 -9.72 1.08 -8.05
N LYS A 36 -10.74 1.86 -8.46
CA LYS A 36 -11.27 1.82 -9.83
C LYS A 36 -10.20 2.15 -10.87
N GLY A 37 -9.40 3.19 -10.61
CA GLY A 37 -8.29 3.58 -11.49
C GLY A 37 -7.20 2.52 -11.59
N ALA A 38 -6.85 1.91 -10.45
CA ALA A 38 -5.82 0.86 -10.38
C ALA A 38 -6.22 -0.40 -11.17
N PHE A 39 -7.45 -0.87 -11.05
CA PHE A 39 -7.95 -2.00 -11.84
C PHE A 39 -7.90 -1.71 -13.33
N LYS A 40 -8.35 -0.52 -13.76
CA LYS A 40 -8.28 -0.09 -15.15
C LYS A 40 -6.83 -0.04 -15.67
N GLY A 41 -5.91 0.52 -14.88
CA GLY A 41 -4.48 0.58 -15.25
C GLY A 41 -3.80 -0.78 -15.33
N ALA A 42 -4.30 -1.78 -14.59
CA ALA A 42 -3.84 -3.16 -14.63
C ALA A 42 -4.54 -4.01 -15.72
N ASN A 43 -5.40 -3.43 -16.56
CA ASN A 43 -6.27 -4.14 -17.50
C ASN A 43 -7.16 -5.22 -16.84
N LEU A 44 -7.51 -5.01 -15.57
CA LEU A 44 -8.40 -5.88 -14.82
C LEU A 44 -9.78 -5.23 -14.77
N ILE A 45 -10.81 -5.99 -15.16
CA ILE A 45 -12.20 -5.54 -15.09
C ILE A 45 -12.89 -6.39 -14.01
N PRO A 46 -13.06 -5.87 -12.78
CA PRO A 46 -13.72 -6.63 -11.74
C PRO A 46 -15.20 -6.81 -12.08
N LEU A 47 -15.68 -8.05 -11.96
CA LEU A 47 -17.09 -8.40 -12.20
C LEU A 47 -18.04 -7.67 -11.25
N ASN A 48 -17.58 -7.40 -10.01
CA ASN A 48 -18.27 -6.54 -9.07
C ASN A 48 -17.24 -5.73 -8.23
N LEU A 49 -17.07 -4.45 -8.56
CA LEU A 49 -16.17 -3.55 -7.83
C LEU A 49 -16.62 -3.33 -6.38
N GLU A 50 -17.93 -3.33 -6.12
CA GLU A 50 -18.47 -3.08 -4.78
C GLU A 50 -18.18 -4.24 -3.83
N THR A 51 -18.26 -5.48 -4.30
CA THR A 51 -17.83 -6.65 -3.52
C THR A 51 -16.36 -6.57 -3.11
N ILE A 52 -15.51 -6.04 -3.99
CA ILE A 52 -14.08 -5.88 -3.69
C ILE A 52 -13.88 -4.81 -2.61
N VAL A 53 -14.56 -3.67 -2.73
CA VAL A 53 -14.51 -2.60 -1.72
C VAL A 53 -15.01 -3.10 -0.36
N LEU A 54 -16.12 -3.85 -0.34
CA LEU A 54 -16.65 -4.47 0.89
C LEU A 54 -15.64 -5.45 1.51
N LYS A 55 -14.97 -6.28 0.71
CA LYS A 55 -13.93 -7.21 1.22
C LYS A 55 -12.71 -6.49 1.79
N LEU A 56 -12.40 -5.30 1.29
CA LEU A 56 -11.27 -4.51 1.77
C LEU A 56 -11.58 -3.77 3.09
N ASN A 57 -12.83 -3.79 3.58
CA ASN A 57 -13.29 -3.11 4.80
C ASN A 57 -12.77 -1.65 4.89
N ILE A 58 -12.79 -0.95 3.76
CA ILE A 58 -12.40 0.47 3.65
C ILE A 58 -13.55 1.35 4.10
#